data_AF-A0A1F8QFR9-F1
#
_entry.id   AF-A0A1F8QFR9-F1
#
_cell.length_a   1.000
_cell.length_b   1.000
_cell.length_c   1.000
_cell.angle_alpha   90.00
_cell.angle_beta   90.00
_cell.angle_gamma   90.00
#
_symmetry.space_group_name_H-M   'P 1'
#
loop_
_entity.id
_entity.type
_entity.pdbx_description
1 polymer ?
#
loop_
_entity_poly.entity_id
_entity_poly.type
_entity_poly.pdbx_seq_one_letter_code
_entity_poly.pdbx_strand_id
1 'polypeptide(L)'
;MLLGESSGALILFFTLVLGGAVMFYMFYTDPNTGRSISFPQAIYSAFGLIFLQGTLSFPEQWYLQALFFILPILGLVAVVDGVVRFGTALTNKQARGQKWQVAMASTYSGHVIVCGMGRVGYRVALELLKFGREVVAIETDEMSRFAEKVMSLGIPVIFADARRQENLIKAGIEQADAIIPCTNDELANLDIALDARELNPNLKIVMRMFDAELAARVEKGFGIHSDLFLFLRFLLGFCLVFD
;
A
#
# COMPACT_ATOMS: atom_id res chain seq x y z
N MET A 1 2.35 14.57 4.53
CA MET A 1 0.96 14.68 5.03
C MET A 1 0.48 13.48 5.87
N LEU A 2 1.30 12.43 6.12
CA LEU A 2 0.93 11.25 6.93
C LEU A 2 1.30 11.33 8.43
N LEU A 3 2.00 12.38 8.86
CA LEU A 3 2.37 12.58 10.28
C LEU A 3 1.25 13.25 11.11
N GLY A 4 0.17 13.71 10.47
CA GLY A 4 -0.94 14.39 11.14
C GLY A 4 -1.94 13.43 11.80
N GLU A 5 -2.12 12.23 11.26
CA GLU A 5 -3.17 11.30 11.71
C GLU A 5 -2.77 10.42 12.90
N SER A 6 -1.48 10.19 13.12
CA SER A 6 -1.00 9.39 14.28
C SER A 6 -0.95 10.18 15.58
N SER A 7 -0.96 11.51 15.50
CA SER A 7 -0.86 12.39 16.67
C SER A 7 -2.16 12.44 17.47
N GLY A 8 -3.32 12.10 16.87
CA GLY A 8 -4.63 12.25 17.50
C GLY A 8 -4.82 11.44 18.78
N ALA A 9 -4.45 10.15 18.76
CA ALA A 9 -4.57 9.27 19.94
C ALA A 9 -3.63 9.69 21.07
N LEU A 10 -2.39 10.08 20.73
CA LEU A 10 -1.42 10.58 21.69
C LEU A 10 -1.89 11.88 22.34
N ILE A 11 -2.37 12.83 21.53
CA ILE A 11 -2.89 14.10 22.00
C ILE A 11 -4.09 13.86 22.91
N LEU A 12 -5.06 13.03 22.50
CA LEU A 12 -6.21 12.68 23.33
C LEU A 12 -5.79 12.08 24.68
N PHE A 13 -4.83 11.15 24.67
CA PHE A 13 -4.31 10.55 25.90
C PHE A 13 -3.71 11.59 26.85
N PHE A 14 -2.82 12.45 26.35
CA PHE A 14 -2.20 13.51 27.16
C PHE A 14 -3.23 14.53 27.64
N THR A 15 -4.22 14.88 26.82
CA THR A 15 -5.32 15.77 27.21
C THR A 15 -6.18 15.16 28.32
N LEU A 16 -6.48 13.87 28.27
CA LEU A 16 -7.22 13.17 29.32
C LEU A 16 -6.43 13.12 30.63
N VAL A 17 -5.14 12.77 30.58
CA VAL A 17 -4.27 12.73 31.76
C VAL A 17 -4.15 14.11 32.40
N LEU A 18 -3.79 15.13 31.61
CA LEU A 18 -3.58 16.48 32.12
C LEU A 18 -4.89 17.13 32.56
N GLY A 19 -5.97 16.97 31.79
CA GLY A 19 -7.29 17.48 32.14
C GLY A 19 -7.83 16.84 33.42
N GLY A 20 -7.73 15.51 33.54
CA GLY A 20 -8.08 14.78 34.77
C GLY A 20 -7.23 15.23 35.96
N ALA A 21 -5.92 15.38 35.77
CA ALA A 21 -5.00 15.85 36.81
C ALA A 21 -5.32 17.26 37.29
N VAL A 22 -5.65 18.19 36.37
CA VAL A 22 -6.06 19.56 36.72
C VAL A 22 -7.38 19.55 37.49
N MET A 23 -8.36 18.75 37.04
CA MET A 23 -9.64 18.61 37.74
C MET A 23 -9.46 18.05 39.16
N PHE A 24 -8.63 17.02 39.33
CA PHE A 24 -8.31 16.50 40.65
C PHE A 24 -7.52 17.50 41.50
N TYR A 25 -6.51 18.16 40.95
CA TYR A 25 -5.73 19.15 41.70
C TYR A 25 -6.58 20.33 42.21
N MET A 26 -7.55 20.80 41.40
CA MET A 26 -8.37 21.96 41.76
C MET A 26 -9.56 21.63 42.67
N PHE A 27 -10.21 20.48 42.48
CA PHE A 27 -11.52 20.20 43.11
C PHE A 27 -11.53 18.99 44.04
N TYR A 28 -10.52 18.10 43.96
CA TYR A 28 -10.47 16.94 44.84
C TYR A 28 -9.93 17.29 46.21
N THR A 29 -10.73 17.03 47.24
CA THR A 29 -10.31 17.03 48.64
C THR A 29 -10.44 15.61 49.15
N ASP A 30 -9.38 15.08 49.76
CA ASP A 30 -9.38 13.70 50.25
C ASP A 30 -10.44 13.52 51.35
N PRO A 31 -11.43 12.62 51.18
CA PRO A 31 -12.47 12.38 52.18
C PRO A 31 -11.92 11.91 53.53
N ASN A 32 -10.78 11.22 53.54
CA ASN A 32 -10.21 10.63 54.76
C ASN A 32 -9.39 11.63 55.58
N THR A 33 -8.71 12.56 54.92
CA THR A 33 -7.75 13.48 55.55
C THR A 33 -8.15 14.95 55.48
N GLY A 34 -9.14 15.29 54.66
CA GLY A 34 -9.61 16.66 54.42
C GLY A 34 -8.60 17.55 53.70
N ARG A 35 -7.51 16.98 53.17
CA ARG A 35 -6.43 17.73 52.51
C ARG A 35 -6.58 17.70 51.00
N SER A 36 -6.17 18.79 50.34
CA SER A 36 -5.97 18.81 48.90
C SER A 36 -4.72 18.02 48.52
N ILE A 37 -4.74 17.44 47.32
CA ILE A 37 -3.64 16.65 46.79
C ILE A 37 -2.62 17.54 46.06
N SER A 38 -1.37 17.12 46.06
CA SER A 38 -0.32 17.80 45.30
C SER A 38 -0.50 17.58 43.79
N PHE A 39 -0.02 18.50 42.96
CA PHE A 39 -0.11 18.37 41.51
C PHE A 39 0.54 17.09 40.95
N PRO A 40 1.75 16.66 41.39
CA PRO A 40 2.33 15.39 40.96
C PRO A 40 1.47 14.18 41.33
N GLN A 41 0.84 14.20 42.51
CA GLN A 41 -0.06 13.13 42.95
C GLN A 41 -1.34 13.10 42.11
N ALA A 42 -1.86 14.24 41.69
CA ALA A 42 -3.01 14.33 40.80
C ALA A 42 -2.71 13.73 39.40
N ILE A 43 -1.53 14.02 38.84
CA ILE A 43 -1.07 13.41 37.57
C ILE A 43 -0.96 11.89 37.72
N TYR A 44 -0.27 11.43 38.77
CA TYR A 44 -0.08 10.00 39.04
C TYR A 44 -1.44 9.28 39.15
N SER A 45 -2.41 9.90 39.82
CA SER A 45 -3.73 9.31 40.03
C SER A 45 -4.59 9.31 38.76
N ALA A 46 -4.56 10.40 37.98
CA ALA A 46 -5.25 10.46 36.69
C ALA A 46 -4.70 9.43 35.69
N PHE A 47 -3.37 9.28 35.65
CA PHE A 47 -2.71 8.24 34.87
C PHE A 47 -3.07 6.84 35.38
N GLY A 48 -3.04 6.60 36.69
CA GLY A 48 -3.42 5.32 37.29
C GLY A 48 -4.84 4.91 36.92
N LEU A 49 -5.80 5.84 36.98
CA LEU A 49 -7.20 5.57 36.63
C LEU A 49 -7.39 5.13 35.17
N ILE A 50 -6.60 5.65 34.23
CA ILE A 50 -6.64 5.19 32.84
C ILE A 50 -6.31 3.70 32.72
N PHE A 51 -5.42 3.18 33.58
CA PHE A 51 -5.08 1.76 33.67
C PHE A 51 -5.93 1.01 34.70
N LEU A 52 -7.11 1.54 35.04
CA LEU A 52 -8.04 0.98 36.03
C LEU A 52 -7.42 0.83 37.44
N GLN A 53 -6.37 1.58 37.74
CA GLN A 53 -5.75 1.64 39.07
C GLN A 53 -6.30 2.84 39.85
N GLY A 54 -7.26 2.58 40.74
CA GLY A 54 -7.79 3.58 41.66
C GLY A 54 -6.86 3.77 42.86
N THR A 55 -5.98 4.76 42.82
CA THR A 55 -5.07 5.10 43.93
C THR A 55 -5.65 6.15 44.89
N LEU A 56 -6.62 6.94 44.42
CA LEU A 56 -7.36 7.91 45.23
C LEU A 56 -8.62 7.28 45.83
N SER A 57 -8.98 7.76 47.01
CA SER A 57 -10.27 7.48 47.65
C SER A 57 -11.42 7.95 46.75
N PHE A 58 -12.56 7.24 46.80
CA PHE A 58 -13.73 7.61 46.01
C PHE A 58 -14.31 8.96 46.49
N PRO A 59 -14.51 9.95 45.61
CA PRO A 59 -14.93 11.29 45.99
C PRO A 59 -16.43 11.37 46.31
N GLU A 60 -16.83 12.31 47.18
CA GLU A 60 -18.25 12.53 47.52
C GLU A 60 -19.00 13.36 46.44
N GLN A 61 -18.27 14.19 45.70
CA GLN A 61 -18.84 15.09 44.71
C GLN A 61 -19.19 14.35 43.43
N TRP A 62 -20.45 14.45 42.99
CA TRP A 62 -20.99 13.69 41.84
C TRP A 62 -20.17 13.86 40.54
N TYR A 63 -19.61 15.04 40.29
CA TYR A 63 -18.84 15.30 39.06
C TYR A 63 -17.48 14.62 39.08
N LEU A 64 -16.83 14.53 40.25
CA LEU A 64 -15.61 13.74 40.40
C LEU A 64 -15.91 12.24 40.36
N GLN A 65 -17.07 11.80 40.85
CA GLN A 65 -17.51 10.41 40.70
C GLN A 65 -17.71 10.05 39.23
N ALA A 66 -18.37 10.92 38.46
CA ALA A 66 -18.54 10.74 37.02
C ALA A 66 -17.16 10.66 36.33
N LEU A 67 -16.21 11.53 36.69
CA LEU A 67 -14.84 11.49 36.17
C LEU A 67 -14.14 10.15 36.48
N PHE A 68 -14.33 9.59 37.68
CA PHE A 68 -13.77 8.29 38.08
C PHE A 68 -14.23 7.13 37.19
N PHE A 69 -15.44 7.20 36.61
CA PHE A 69 -15.94 6.17 35.69
C PHE A 69 -15.66 6.49 34.22
N ILE A 70 -15.75 7.76 33.83
CA ILE A 70 -15.56 8.19 32.44
C ILE A 70 -14.09 8.13 32.05
N LEU A 71 -13.18 8.57 32.92
CA LEU A 71 -11.75 8.67 32.62
C LEU A 71 -11.11 7.31 32.28
N PRO A 72 -11.36 6.20 33.01
CA PRO A 72 -10.88 4.88 32.62
C PRO A 72 -11.43 4.39 31.28
N ILE A 73 -12.73 4.63 31.00
CA ILE A 73 -13.36 4.20 29.74
C ILE A 73 -12.74 4.95 28.55
N LEU A 74 -12.63 6.28 28.65
CA LEU A 74 -12.00 7.10 27.61
C LEU A 74 -10.50 6.79 27.45
N GLY A 75 -9.81 6.55 28.57
CA GLY A 75 -8.42 6.12 28.59
C GLY A 75 -8.20 4.81 27.85
N LEU A 76 -9.05 3.80 28.11
CA LEU A 76 -9.00 2.51 27.43
C LEU A 76 -9.23 2.66 25.92
N VAL A 77 -10.22 3.45 25.51
CA VAL A 77 -10.49 3.73 24.08
C VAL A 77 -9.27 4.37 23.41
N ALA A 78 -8.65 5.35 24.06
CA ALA A 78 -7.45 6.01 23.54
C ALA A 78 -6.25 5.04 23.40
N VAL A 79 -6.06 4.16 24.38
CA VAL A 79 -5.01 3.13 24.34
C VAL A 79 -5.27 2.11 23.22
N VAL A 80 -6.50 1.59 23.10
CA VAL A 80 -6.86 0.63 22.05
C VAL A 80 -6.68 1.22 20.66
N ASP A 81 -7.17 2.43 20.41
CA ASP A 81 -6.98 3.12 19.13
C ASP A 81 -5.48 3.35 18.84
N GLY A 82 -4.71 3.76 19.85
CA GLY A 82 -3.26 3.90 19.74
C GLY A 82 -2.54 2.60 19.36
N VAL A 83 -2.89 1.48 20.01
CA VAL A 83 -2.30 0.15 19.72
C VAL A 83 -2.69 -0.34 18.33
N VAL A 84 -3.96 -0.22 17.93
CA VAL A 84 -4.43 -0.64 16.60
C VAL A 84 -3.70 0.13 15.51
N ARG A 85 -3.61 1.46 15.64
CA ARG A 85 -2.90 2.32 14.66
C ARG A 85 -1.40 2.04 14.62
N PHE A 86 -0.78 1.82 15.77
CA PHE A 86 0.64 1.47 15.81
C PHE A 86 0.91 0.09 15.19
N GLY A 87 0.04 -0.88 15.45
CA GLY A 87 0.11 -2.22 14.86
C GLY A 87 -0.04 -2.19 13.34
N THR A 88 -1.02 -1.44 12.82
CA THR A 88 -1.16 -1.26 11.37
C THR A 88 0.01 -0.48 10.78
N ALA A 89 0.54 0.54 11.46
CA ALA A 89 1.72 1.28 11.00
C ALA A 89 2.99 0.42 10.91
N LEU A 90 3.22 -0.48 11.87
CA LEU A 90 4.34 -1.44 11.82
C LEU A 90 4.17 -2.48 10.72
N THR A 91 2.93 -2.85 10.42
CA THR A 91 2.60 -3.79 9.34
C THR A 91 2.69 -3.12 7.97
N ASN A 92 2.55 -1.79 7.90
CA ASN A 92 2.55 -1.03 6.65
C ASN A 92 3.97 -0.76 6.08
N LYS A 93 4.85 -1.78 6.10
CA LYS A 93 6.12 -1.76 5.34
C LYS A 93 5.87 -1.64 3.83
N GLN A 94 4.72 -2.09 3.33
CA GLN A 94 4.36 -2.10 1.90
C GLN A 94 4.08 -0.71 1.31
N ALA A 95 3.45 0.24 2.02
CA ALA A 95 3.21 1.58 1.48
C ALA A 95 4.51 2.39 1.26
N ARG A 96 5.57 2.10 2.02
CA ARG A 96 6.91 2.65 1.78
C ARG A 96 7.60 1.95 0.60
N GLY A 97 7.33 0.66 0.42
CA GLY A 97 7.73 -0.13 -0.74
C GLY A 97 7.19 0.44 -2.05
N GLN A 98 5.87 0.61 -2.19
CA GLN A 98 5.27 1.08 -3.45
C GLN A 98 5.82 2.43 -3.94
N LYS A 99 6.00 3.41 -3.04
CA LYS A 99 6.59 4.72 -3.41
C LYS A 99 8.03 4.58 -3.90
N TRP A 100 8.80 3.67 -3.31
CA TRP A 100 10.16 3.39 -3.74
C TRP A 100 10.18 2.63 -5.07
N GLN A 101 9.27 1.68 -5.28
CA GLN A 101 9.14 0.95 -6.55
C GLN A 101 8.76 1.87 -7.72
N VAL A 102 7.81 2.79 -7.51
CA VAL A 102 7.45 3.80 -8.52
C VAL A 102 8.62 4.75 -8.79
N ALA A 103 9.36 5.16 -7.74
CA ALA A 103 10.55 5.98 -7.93
C ALA A 103 11.65 5.24 -8.72
N MET A 104 11.89 3.96 -8.44
CA MET A 104 12.82 3.14 -9.21
C MET A 104 12.38 2.98 -10.66
N ALA A 105 11.11 2.67 -10.91
CA ALA A 105 10.55 2.57 -12.26
C ALA A 105 10.72 3.87 -13.05
N SER A 106 10.55 5.04 -12.41
CA SER A 106 10.75 6.34 -13.05
C SER A 106 12.19 6.67 -13.45
N THR A 107 13.18 5.91 -12.94
CA THR A 107 14.59 6.07 -13.34
C THR A 107 14.97 5.25 -14.57
N TYR A 108 14.12 4.31 -14.99
CA TYR A 108 14.39 3.46 -16.14
C TYR A 108 13.96 4.13 -17.45
N SER A 109 14.71 3.84 -18.51
CA SER A 109 14.39 4.25 -19.89
C SER A 109 14.77 3.11 -20.83
N GLY A 110 13.94 2.82 -21.83
CA GLY A 110 14.11 1.66 -22.71
C GLY A 110 13.84 0.32 -22.02
N HIS A 111 13.11 0.33 -20.90
CA HIS A 111 12.71 -0.88 -20.17
C HIS A 111 11.47 -1.54 -20.79
N VAL A 112 11.22 -2.78 -20.36
CA VAL A 112 10.02 -3.53 -20.74
C VAL A 112 9.03 -3.56 -19.59
N ILE A 113 7.78 -3.18 -19.86
CA ILE A 113 6.69 -3.26 -18.90
C ILE A 113 5.99 -4.62 -19.03
N VAL A 114 5.85 -5.36 -17.93
CA VAL A 114 5.09 -6.62 -17.90
C VAL A 114 3.87 -6.45 -17.00
N CYS A 115 2.66 -6.58 -17.58
CA CYS A 115 1.41 -6.43 -16.84
C CYS A 115 0.85 -7.80 -16.47
N GLY A 116 0.62 -8.03 -15.18
CA GLY A 116 0.26 -9.33 -14.62
C GLY A 116 1.50 -10.18 -14.34
N MET A 117 1.73 -10.48 -13.06
CA MET A 117 2.80 -11.32 -12.55
C MET A 117 2.27 -12.72 -12.20
N GLY A 118 1.51 -13.31 -13.12
CA GLY A 118 1.10 -14.71 -13.07
C GLY A 118 2.21 -15.65 -13.52
N ARG A 119 1.85 -16.91 -13.84
CA ARG A 119 2.81 -17.92 -14.33
C ARG A 119 3.57 -17.47 -15.59
N VAL A 120 2.87 -16.83 -16.53
CA VAL A 120 3.44 -16.37 -17.80
C VAL A 120 4.28 -15.13 -17.58
N GLY A 121 3.72 -14.07 -16.98
CA GLY A 121 4.43 -12.82 -16.72
C GLY A 121 5.71 -13.01 -15.90
N TYR A 122 5.68 -13.90 -14.90
CA TYR A 122 6.87 -14.28 -14.13
C TYR A 122 7.99 -14.85 -15.00
N ARG A 123 7.68 -15.80 -15.87
CA ARG A 123 8.68 -16.41 -16.77
C ARG A 123 9.22 -15.40 -17.76
N VAL A 124 8.34 -14.58 -18.33
CA VAL A 124 8.73 -13.51 -19.27
C VAL A 124 9.68 -12.53 -18.59
N ALA A 125 9.35 -12.06 -17.39
CA ALA A 125 10.21 -11.14 -16.63
C ALA A 125 11.59 -11.75 -16.33
N LEU A 126 11.64 -13.04 -15.95
CA LEU A 126 12.91 -13.74 -15.72
C LEU A 126 13.76 -13.88 -16.98
N GLU A 127 13.16 -14.24 -18.12
CA GLU A 127 13.92 -14.36 -19.36
C GLU A 127 14.43 -12.99 -19.81
N LEU A 128 13.61 -11.94 -19.77
CA LEU A 128 14.05 -10.58 -20.08
C LEU A 128 15.24 -10.14 -19.21
N LEU A 129 15.20 -10.45 -17.92
CA LEU A 129 16.29 -10.16 -16.99
C LEU A 129 17.58 -10.93 -17.38
N LYS A 130 17.48 -12.20 -17.79
CA LYS A 130 18.63 -12.98 -18.29
C LYS A 130 19.26 -12.38 -19.55
N PHE A 131 18.45 -11.75 -20.40
CA PHE A 131 18.93 -11.03 -21.58
C PHE A 131 19.45 -9.61 -21.27
N GLY A 132 19.55 -9.24 -19.98
CA GLY A 132 20.07 -7.95 -19.55
C GLY A 132 19.12 -6.79 -19.83
N ARG A 133 17.81 -7.06 -19.96
CA ARG A 133 16.80 -6.01 -20.12
C ARG A 133 16.26 -5.58 -18.77
N GLU A 134 16.09 -4.27 -18.61
CA GLU A 134 15.38 -3.70 -17.47
C GLU A 134 13.88 -3.99 -17.61
N VAL A 135 13.26 -4.38 -16.49
CA VAL A 135 11.85 -4.78 -16.45
C VAL A 135 11.17 -4.00 -15.35
N VAL A 136 9.96 -3.50 -15.63
CA VAL A 136 9.03 -2.98 -14.62
C VAL A 136 7.77 -3.83 -14.67
N ALA A 137 7.34 -4.33 -13.54
CA ALA A 137 6.16 -5.16 -13.42
C ALA A 137 4.97 -4.36 -12.88
N ILE A 138 3.77 -4.63 -13.38
CA ILE A 138 2.51 -4.17 -12.80
C ILE A 138 1.71 -5.41 -12.40
N GLU A 139 1.23 -5.47 -11.17
CA GLU A 139 0.43 -6.58 -10.65
C GLU A 139 -0.72 -6.03 -9.79
N THR A 140 -1.92 -6.58 -9.92
CA THR A 140 -3.07 -6.17 -9.11
C THR A 140 -3.09 -6.89 -7.76
N ASP A 141 -2.64 -8.15 -7.70
CA ASP A 141 -2.61 -8.96 -6.49
C ASP A 141 -1.34 -8.71 -5.65
N GLU A 142 -1.49 -7.94 -4.57
CA GLU A 142 -0.42 -7.68 -3.58
C GLU A 142 0.09 -8.93 -2.86
N MET A 143 -0.70 -10.00 -2.84
CA MET A 143 -0.36 -11.28 -2.20
C MET A 143 0.24 -12.30 -3.18
N SER A 144 0.51 -11.88 -4.42
CA SER A 144 1.11 -12.73 -5.44
C SER A 144 2.52 -13.18 -5.04
N ARG A 145 2.69 -14.49 -4.84
CA ARG A 145 4.00 -15.12 -4.57
C ARG A 145 5.02 -14.87 -5.68
N PHE A 146 4.55 -14.65 -6.91
CA PHE A 146 5.44 -14.37 -8.05
C PHE A 146 5.93 -12.91 -8.01
N ALA A 147 5.08 -11.97 -7.62
CA ALA A 147 5.44 -10.57 -7.41
C ALA A 147 6.54 -10.44 -6.34
N GLU A 148 6.40 -11.15 -5.22
CA GLU A 148 7.42 -11.17 -4.17
C GLU A 148 8.78 -11.69 -4.66
N LYS A 149 8.77 -12.76 -5.47
CA LYS A 149 9.99 -13.32 -6.06
C LYS A 149 10.67 -12.35 -7.01
N VAL A 150 9.95 -11.67 -7.90
CA VAL A 150 10.58 -10.72 -8.83
C VAL A 150 11.11 -9.48 -8.10
N MET A 151 10.43 -9.00 -7.05
CA MET A 151 10.95 -7.94 -6.19
C MET A 151 12.29 -8.33 -5.55
N SER A 152 12.43 -9.57 -5.08
CA SER A 152 13.69 -10.08 -4.51
C SER A 152 14.85 -10.13 -5.52
N LEU A 153 14.53 -10.12 -6.82
CA LEU A 153 15.50 -10.07 -7.93
C LEU A 153 15.81 -8.63 -8.38
N GLY A 154 15.28 -7.62 -7.68
CA GLY A 154 15.51 -6.22 -8.00
C GLY A 154 14.61 -5.65 -9.09
N ILE A 155 13.61 -6.40 -9.56
CA ILE A 155 12.61 -5.90 -10.52
C ILE A 155 11.58 -5.04 -9.78
N PRO A 156 11.38 -3.77 -10.17
CA PRO A 156 10.33 -2.97 -9.58
C PRO A 156 8.94 -3.53 -9.88
N VAL A 157 8.11 -3.64 -8.84
CA VAL A 157 6.71 -4.06 -8.96
C VAL A 157 5.79 -2.95 -8.47
N ILE A 158 4.91 -2.50 -9.36
CA ILE A 158 3.85 -1.54 -9.05
C ILE A 158 2.58 -2.35 -8.81
N PHE A 159 2.09 -2.31 -7.57
CA PHE A 159 0.84 -2.98 -7.20
C PHE A 159 -0.35 -2.09 -7.55
N ALA A 160 -0.92 -2.28 -8.75
CA ALA A 160 -2.00 -1.47 -9.27
C ALA A 160 -2.70 -2.15 -10.45
N ASP A 161 -3.91 -1.68 -10.78
CA ASP A 161 -4.64 -2.12 -11.97
C ASP A 161 -4.04 -1.47 -13.24
N ALA A 162 -3.49 -2.30 -14.12
CA ALA A 162 -2.87 -1.86 -15.38
C ALA A 162 -3.88 -1.29 -16.39
N ARG A 163 -5.20 -1.53 -16.24
CA ARG A 163 -6.26 -0.97 -17.08
C ARG A 163 -6.50 0.53 -16.86
N ARG A 164 -5.79 1.14 -15.91
CA ARG A 164 -5.87 2.57 -15.64
C ARG A 164 -4.63 3.23 -16.21
N GLN A 165 -4.79 4.12 -17.18
CA GLN A 165 -3.70 4.86 -17.82
C GLN A 165 -2.72 5.50 -16.83
N GLU A 166 -3.23 6.06 -15.72
CA GLU A 166 -2.42 6.64 -14.64
C GLU A 166 -1.38 5.67 -14.04
N ASN A 167 -1.64 4.36 -14.05
CA ASN A 167 -0.73 3.34 -13.54
C ASN A 167 0.31 2.92 -14.57
N LEU A 168 -0.03 2.97 -15.87
CA LEU A 168 0.94 2.82 -16.96
C LEU A 168 1.96 3.97 -16.95
N ILE A 169 1.49 5.20 -16.70
CA ILE A 169 2.35 6.38 -16.54
C ILE A 169 3.31 6.21 -15.35
N LYS A 170 2.82 5.74 -14.19
CA LYS A 170 3.69 5.42 -13.04
C LYS A 170 4.75 4.36 -13.35
N ALA A 171 4.48 3.47 -14.30
CA ALA A 171 5.41 2.45 -14.78
C ALA A 171 6.42 2.99 -15.82
N GLY A 172 6.36 4.28 -16.17
CA GLY A 172 7.28 4.90 -17.12
C GLY A 172 7.00 4.54 -18.58
N ILE A 173 5.74 4.28 -18.94
CA ILE A 173 5.36 3.84 -20.29
C ILE A 173 5.79 4.78 -21.43
N GLU A 174 5.88 6.07 -21.15
CA GLU A 174 6.31 7.10 -22.12
C GLU A 174 7.75 6.87 -22.60
N GLN A 175 8.59 6.24 -21.78
CA GLN A 175 10.00 5.94 -22.08
C GLN A 175 10.27 4.45 -22.25
N ALA A 176 9.24 3.60 -22.19
CA ALA A 176 9.38 2.16 -22.32
C ALA A 176 9.62 1.74 -23.78
N ASP A 177 10.41 0.68 -23.97
CA ASP A 177 10.67 0.07 -25.28
C ASP A 177 9.51 -0.84 -25.71
N ALA A 178 8.92 -1.53 -24.72
CA ALA A 178 7.85 -2.48 -24.96
C ALA A 178 6.93 -2.67 -23.75
N ILE A 179 5.72 -3.14 -24.01
CA ILE A 179 4.77 -3.61 -23.01
C ILE A 179 4.28 -5.01 -23.35
N ILE A 180 4.13 -5.85 -22.32
CA ILE A 180 3.69 -7.23 -22.45
C ILE A 180 2.51 -7.50 -21.49
N PRO A 181 1.25 -7.33 -21.95
CA PRO A 181 0.08 -7.72 -21.17
C PRO A 181 -0.04 -9.24 -21.06
N CYS A 182 0.12 -9.75 -19.84
CA CYS A 182 0.15 -11.17 -19.50
C CYS A 182 -0.89 -11.54 -18.42
N THR A 183 -2.00 -10.78 -18.35
CA THR A 183 -3.06 -11.08 -17.39
C THR A 183 -3.91 -12.28 -17.85
N ASN A 184 -4.70 -12.85 -16.95
CA ASN A 184 -5.62 -13.95 -17.28
C ASN A 184 -6.89 -13.47 -18.00
N ASP A 185 -7.07 -12.17 -18.18
CA ASP A 185 -8.23 -11.55 -18.85
C ASP A 185 -7.79 -11.00 -20.20
N GLU A 186 -8.28 -11.60 -21.28
CA GLU A 186 -7.92 -11.24 -22.65
C GLU A 186 -8.43 -9.85 -23.05
N LEU A 187 -9.63 -9.47 -22.58
CA LEU A 187 -10.18 -8.15 -22.83
C LEU A 187 -9.34 -7.09 -22.09
N ALA A 188 -8.96 -7.38 -20.83
CA ALA A 188 -8.05 -6.51 -20.11
C ALA A 188 -6.69 -6.35 -20.82
N ASN A 189 -6.14 -7.42 -21.39
CA ASN A 189 -4.89 -7.34 -22.14
C ASN A 189 -5.02 -6.47 -23.40
N LEU A 190 -6.16 -6.51 -24.09
CA LEU A 190 -6.46 -5.63 -25.22
C LEU A 190 -6.62 -4.18 -24.79
N ASP A 191 -7.41 -3.92 -23.72
CA ASP A 191 -7.61 -2.58 -23.18
C ASP A 191 -6.28 -1.93 -22.78
N ILE A 192 -5.43 -2.68 -22.05
CA ILE A 192 -4.08 -2.24 -21.67
C ILE A 192 -3.24 -1.91 -22.91
N ALA A 193 -3.31 -2.74 -23.96
CA ALA A 193 -2.58 -2.50 -25.20
C ALA A 193 -3.04 -1.23 -25.93
N LEU A 194 -4.35 -0.98 -25.98
CA LEU A 194 -4.90 0.23 -26.59
C LEU A 194 -4.49 1.49 -25.82
N ASP A 195 -4.70 1.49 -24.50
CA ASP A 195 -4.27 2.57 -23.62
C ASP A 195 -2.76 2.84 -23.74
N ALA A 196 -1.97 1.78 -23.81
CA ALA A 196 -0.52 1.86 -23.98
C ALA A 196 -0.11 2.53 -25.31
N ARG A 197 -0.83 2.24 -26.40
CA ARG A 197 -0.60 2.84 -27.72
C ARG A 197 -0.97 4.32 -27.73
N GLU A 198 -2.04 4.71 -27.06
CA GLU A 198 -2.44 6.10 -26.93
C GLU A 198 -1.39 6.92 -26.18
N LEU A 199 -0.83 6.38 -25.10
CA LEU A 199 0.20 7.04 -24.30
C LEU A 199 1.56 7.08 -24.99
N ASN A 200 1.92 6.02 -25.73
CA ASN A 200 3.18 5.95 -26.48
C ASN A 200 2.96 5.32 -27.87
N PRO A 201 2.78 6.15 -28.91
CA PRO A 201 2.54 5.69 -30.28
C PRO A 201 3.64 4.81 -30.87
N ASN A 202 4.87 4.86 -30.35
CA ASN A 202 6.02 4.09 -30.83
C ASN A 202 6.29 2.82 -30.01
N LEU A 203 5.53 2.57 -28.94
CA LEU A 203 5.73 1.44 -28.03
C LEU A 203 5.56 0.11 -28.75
N LYS A 204 6.42 -0.87 -28.47
CA LYS A 204 6.21 -2.24 -28.95
C LYS A 204 5.22 -2.95 -28.03
N ILE A 205 4.12 -3.43 -28.59
CA ILE A 205 3.10 -4.15 -27.82
C ILE A 205 3.22 -5.62 -28.14
N VAL A 206 3.35 -6.45 -27.09
CA VAL A 206 3.48 -7.89 -27.21
C VAL A 206 2.38 -8.55 -26.40
N MET A 207 1.38 -9.07 -27.07
CA MET A 207 0.30 -9.77 -26.40
C MET A 207 -0.03 -11.07 -27.14
N ARG A 208 -0.55 -12.04 -26.40
CA ARG A 208 -1.12 -13.23 -27.00
C ARG A 208 -2.48 -12.87 -27.60
N MET A 209 -2.66 -13.15 -28.89
CA MET A 209 -3.96 -13.09 -29.55
C MET A 209 -4.41 -14.51 -29.85
N PHE A 210 -5.61 -14.87 -29.39
CA PHE A 210 -6.20 -16.20 -29.61
C PHE A 210 -7.08 -16.23 -30.86
N ASP A 211 -7.53 -15.07 -31.34
CA ASP A 211 -8.36 -14.92 -32.53
C ASP A 211 -7.57 -14.28 -33.67
N ALA A 212 -7.36 -15.05 -34.74
CA ALA A 212 -6.63 -14.63 -35.93
C ALA A 212 -7.36 -13.54 -36.74
N GLU A 213 -8.70 -13.47 -36.66
CA GLU A 213 -9.47 -12.43 -37.36
C GLU A 213 -9.38 -11.09 -36.61
N LEU A 214 -9.42 -11.13 -35.28
CA LEU A 214 -9.21 -9.95 -34.44
C LEU A 214 -7.76 -9.44 -34.59
N ALA A 215 -6.78 -10.34 -34.65
CA ALA A 215 -5.39 -10.01 -34.92
C ALA A 215 -5.22 -9.22 -36.23
N ALA A 216 -5.85 -9.68 -37.32
CA ALA A 216 -5.76 -9.03 -38.63
C ALA A 216 -6.42 -7.64 -38.65
N ARG A 217 -7.48 -7.41 -37.86
CA ARG A 217 -8.13 -6.10 -37.73
C ARG A 217 -7.30 -5.12 -36.92
N VAL A 218 -6.70 -5.61 -35.82
CA VAL A 218 -5.84 -4.80 -34.94
C VAL A 218 -4.52 -4.42 -35.64
N GLU A 219 -3.92 -5.35 -36.39
CA GLU A 219 -2.73 -5.09 -37.21
C GLU A 219 -2.98 -3.98 -38.26
N LYS A 220 -4.10 -4.07 -39.00
CA LYS A 220 -4.46 -3.08 -40.04
C LYS A 220 -4.88 -1.73 -39.49
N GLY A 221 -5.47 -1.68 -38.29
CA GLY A 221 -5.99 -0.44 -37.69
C GLY A 221 -4.95 0.34 -36.87
N PHE A 222 -3.98 -0.34 -36.27
CA PHE A 222 -3.16 0.24 -35.19
C PHE A 222 -1.65 0.18 -35.40
N GLY A 223 -1.17 -0.25 -36.59
CA GLY A 223 0.27 -0.32 -36.87
C GLY A 223 1.03 -1.24 -35.90
N ILE A 224 0.31 -2.21 -35.32
CA ILE A 224 0.91 -3.26 -34.50
C ILE A 224 1.62 -4.19 -35.47
N HIS A 225 2.90 -3.91 -35.73
CA HIS A 225 3.73 -4.79 -36.53
C HIS A 225 3.79 -6.17 -35.87
N SER A 226 3.23 -7.17 -36.55
CA SER A 226 3.28 -8.60 -36.21
C SER A 226 4.69 -9.21 -36.27
N ASP A 227 5.73 -8.39 -36.42
CA ASP A 227 7.12 -8.80 -36.62
C ASP A 227 7.82 -9.30 -35.34
N LEU A 228 7.03 -9.77 -34.37
CA LEU A 228 7.51 -10.40 -33.14
C LEU A 228 7.14 -11.88 -33.02
N PHE A 229 6.56 -12.49 -34.07
CA PHE A 229 6.42 -13.95 -34.11
C PHE A 229 7.79 -14.65 -34.18
N LEU A 230 8.83 -13.99 -34.71
CA LEU A 230 10.22 -14.51 -34.69
C LEU A 230 10.97 -14.20 -33.39
N PHE A 231 10.76 -13.04 -32.79
CA PHE A 231 11.57 -12.60 -31.63
C PHE A 231 11.15 -13.31 -30.34
N LEU A 232 9.85 -13.56 -30.12
CA LEU A 232 9.40 -14.41 -29.00
C LEU A 232 9.75 -15.89 -29.22
N ARG A 233 9.75 -16.36 -30.47
CA ARG A 233 10.15 -17.73 -30.81
C ARG A 233 11.64 -17.98 -30.57
N PHE A 234 12.47 -16.94 -30.67
CA PHE A 234 13.89 -16.97 -30.34
C PHE A 234 14.18 -16.79 -28.84
N LEU A 235 13.37 -16.00 -28.12
CA LEU A 235 13.54 -15.74 -26.68
C LEU A 235 12.94 -16.82 -25.75
N LEU A 236 11.81 -17.43 -26.11
CA LEU A 236 11.03 -18.26 -25.19
C LEU A 236 11.21 -19.77 -25.36
N GLY A 237 11.94 -20.23 -26.37
CA GLY A 237 12.36 -21.63 -26.52
C GLY A 237 11.27 -22.70 -26.66
N PHE A 238 10.03 -22.51 -26.18
CA PHE A 238 8.91 -23.44 -26.24
C PHE A 238 7.66 -22.82 -25.59
N CYS A 239 6.67 -22.42 -26.40
CA CYS A 239 5.24 -22.34 -26.03
C CYS A 239 4.45 -21.89 -27.28
N LEU A 240 3.55 -22.61 -27.95
CA LEU A 240 2.96 -23.96 -27.98
C LEU A 240 2.30 -24.02 -29.39
N VAL A 241 2.61 -25.01 -30.23
CA VAL A 241 1.68 -26.11 -30.62
C VAL A 241 0.22 -25.67 -30.76
N PHE A 242 -0.24 -25.60 -32.01
CA PHE A 242 -1.58 -25.99 -32.47
C PHE A 242 -1.30 -27.11 -33.50
N ASP A 243 -1.60 -28.38 -33.28
CA ASP A 243 -2.92 -28.98 -33.49
C ASP A 243 -4.13 -28.27 -32.88
#